data_AF-A0A554JNQ8-F1
#
_entry.id   AF-A0A554JNQ8-F1
#
_cell.length_a   1.000
_cell.length_b   1.000
_cell.length_c   1.000
_cell.angle_alpha   90.00
_cell.angle_beta   90.00
_cell.angle_gamma   90.00
#
_symmetry.space_group_name_H-M   'P 1'
#
loop_
_entity.id
_entity.type
_entity.pdbx_description
1 polymer ?
#
loop_
_entity_poly.entity_id
_entity_poly.type
_entity_poly.pdbx_seq_one_letter_code
_entity_poly.pdbx_strand_id
1 'polypeptide(L)'
;MNRPLTICVFGFDERDEGGRTWAIRTGLVENGVTVRLCRTNVKGFLAKWRDLYRKWSLLEGDIHAVYVVFMGSYLMPLVWYLARRRGSRIILDMLISQYDTEVGDRKRLS
;
A
#
# COMPACT_ATOMS: atom_id res chain seq x y z
N MET A 1 -24.97 -12.29 -5.88
CA MET A 1 -23.61 -12.09 -6.42
C MET A 1 -22.86 -11.17 -5.48
N ASN A 2 -21.82 -11.66 -4.79
CA ASN A 2 -20.96 -10.80 -3.98
C ASN A 2 -20.26 -9.80 -4.91
N ARG A 3 -20.32 -8.50 -4.58
CA ARG A 3 -19.52 -7.49 -5.28
C ARG A 3 -18.04 -7.87 -5.17
N PRO A 4 -17.23 -7.72 -6.22
CA PRO A 4 -15.80 -7.98 -6.14
C PRO A 4 -15.18 -7.07 -5.08
N LEU A 5 -14.41 -7.67 -4.15
CA LEU A 5 -13.71 -6.93 -3.12
C LEU A 5 -12.61 -6.09 -3.79
N THR A 6 -12.53 -4.82 -3.42
CA THR A 6 -11.51 -3.90 -3.94
C THR A 6 -10.61 -3.43 -2.81
N ILE A 7 -9.31 -3.66 -2.96
CA ILE A 7 -8.27 -3.24 -2.02
C ILE A 7 -7.38 -2.20 -2.71
N CYS A 8 -7.12 -1.09 -2.01
CA CYS A 8 -6.17 -0.08 -2.46
C CYS A 8 -4.83 -0.28 -1.76
N VAL A 9 -3.77 -0.58 -2.50
CA VAL A 9 -2.39 -0.55 -2.00
C VAL A 9 -1.92 0.90 -2.00
N PHE A 10 -1.64 1.45 -0.83
CA PHE A 10 -1.38 2.87 -0.62
C PHE A 10 0.05 3.12 -0.13
N GLY A 11 0.76 4.05 -0.78
CA GLY A 11 2.10 4.45 -0.35
C GLY A 11 3.03 4.74 -1.52
N PHE A 12 4.11 3.99 -1.63
CA PHE A 12 5.20 4.29 -2.57
C PHE A 12 5.20 3.33 -3.74
N ASP A 13 5.74 3.79 -4.87
CA ASP A 13 6.04 2.89 -5.97
C ASP A 13 7.31 2.14 -5.65
N GLU A 14 7.17 0.85 -5.78
CA GLU A 14 8.10 -0.13 -5.32
C GLU A 14 8.81 -0.66 -6.59
N ARG A 15 9.63 0.18 -7.24
CA ARG A 15 10.80 -0.42 -7.94
C ARG A 15 11.68 -1.19 -6.95
N ASP A 16 11.51 -0.86 -5.67
CA ASP A 16 11.84 -1.58 -4.46
C ASP A 16 10.63 -2.36 -3.90
N GLU A 17 9.89 -3.13 -4.74
CA GLU A 17 8.89 -4.22 -4.42
C GLU A 17 8.60 -4.48 -2.92
N GLY A 18 9.71 -4.80 -2.24
CA GLY A 18 9.80 -5.97 -1.39
C GLY A 18 9.26 -7.21 -2.11
N GLY A 19 9.89 -8.37 -1.95
CA GLY A 19 9.24 -9.62 -2.41
C GLY A 19 7.83 -9.79 -1.82
N ARG A 20 7.60 -9.18 -0.65
CA ARG A 20 6.36 -9.26 0.12
C ARG A 20 5.17 -8.53 -0.50
N THR A 21 5.29 -7.26 -0.88
CA THR A 21 4.12 -6.51 -1.39
C THR A 21 3.69 -7.05 -2.73
N TRP A 22 4.66 -7.45 -3.57
CA TRP A 22 4.40 -8.19 -4.80
C TRP A 22 3.63 -9.48 -4.52
N ALA A 23 4.12 -10.34 -3.61
CA ALA A 23 3.48 -11.62 -3.30
C ALA A 23 2.03 -11.44 -2.79
N ILE A 24 1.80 -10.45 -1.92
CA ILE A 24 0.46 -10.16 -1.39
C ILE A 24 -0.47 -9.66 -2.49
N ARG A 25 0.00 -8.73 -3.33
CA ARG A 25 -0.80 -8.23 -4.45
C ARG A 25 -1.16 -9.34 -5.43
N THR A 26 -0.19 -10.18 -5.81
CA THR A 26 -0.40 -11.30 -6.72
C THR A 26 -1.41 -12.28 -6.14
N GLY A 27 -1.21 -12.70 -4.88
CA GLY A 27 -2.14 -13.60 -4.20
C GLY A 27 -3.56 -13.03 -4.07
N LEU A 28 -3.71 -11.73 -3.82
CA LEU A 28 -5.03 -11.08 -3.80
C LEU A 28 -5.72 -11.16 -5.16
N VAL A 29 -5.00 -10.86 -6.25
CA VAL A 29 -5.56 -10.92 -7.61
C VAL A 29 -5.94 -12.34 -7.99
N GLU A 30 -5.10 -13.33 -7.68
CA GLU A 30 -5.38 -14.75 -7.91
C GLU A 30 -6.64 -15.24 -7.18
N ASN A 31 -6.98 -14.63 -6.04
CA ASN A 31 -8.18 -14.91 -5.27
C ASN A 31 -9.39 -14.03 -5.65
N GLY A 32 -9.34 -13.37 -6.82
CA GLY A 32 -10.46 -12.60 -7.37
C GLY A 32 -10.67 -11.22 -6.71
N VAL A 33 -9.69 -10.71 -5.97
CA VAL A 33 -9.72 -9.37 -5.38
C VAL A 33 -9.21 -8.35 -6.40
N THR A 34 -9.94 -7.25 -6.58
CA THR A 34 -9.50 -6.14 -7.42
C THR A 34 -8.48 -5.30 -6.65
N VAL A 35 -7.24 -5.23 -7.13
CA VAL A 35 -6.19 -4.41 -6.52
C VAL A 35 -6.06 -3.08 -7.27
N ARG A 36 -6.23 -1.97 -6.55
CA ARG A 36 -5.97 -0.61 -7.05
C ARG A 36 -4.69 -0.08 -6.41
N LEU A 37 -3.88 0.63 -7.18
CA LEU A 37 -2.62 1.19 -6.70
C LEU A 37 -2.76 2.70 -6.49
N CYS A 38 -2.43 3.18 -5.29
CA CYS A 38 -2.32 4.60 -4.97
C CYS A 38 -0.89 4.87 -4.48
N ARG A 39 0.00 5.12 -5.43
CA ARG A 39 1.44 5.17 -5.21
C ARG A 39 2.04 6.53 -5.57
N THR A 40 3.09 6.95 -4.88
CA THR A 40 3.85 8.17 -5.18
C THR A 40 5.34 7.90 -5.37
N ASN A 41 5.92 8.59 -6.35
CA ASN A 41 7.37 8.67 -6.61
C ASN A 41 7.94 10.06 -6.31
N VAL A 42 7.10 10.95 -5.78
CA VAL A 42 7.48 12.33 -5.50
C VAL A 42 8.40 12.36 -4.26
N LYS A 43 9.43 13.21 -4.31
CA LYS A 43 10.34 13.43 -3.18
C LYS A 43 9.79 14.51 -2.25
N GLY A 44 10.13 14.43 -0.97
CA GLY A 44 9.72 15.39 0.06
C GLY A 44 8.39 15.03 0.72
N PHE A 45 8.32 15.20 2.06
CA PHE A 45 7.19 14.76 2.88
C PHE A 45 5.85 15.38 2.46
N LEU A 46 5.76 16.71 2.40
CA LEU A 46 4.52 17.41 2.04
C LEU A 46 4.08 17.15 0.60
N ALA A 47 5.05 17.06 -0.31
CA ALA A 47 4.79 16.80 -1.72
C ALA A 47 4.20 15.39 -1.93
N LYS A 48 4.72 14.38 -1.21
CA LYS A 48 4.16 13.02 -1.16
C LYS A 48 2.72 13.01 -0.68
N TRP A 49 2.44 13.70 0.43
CA TRP A 49 1.09 13.77 0.99
C TRP A 49 0.09 14.38 0.00
N ARG A 50 0.47 15.49 -0.65
CA ARG A 50 -0.37 16.15 -1.64
C ARG A 50 -0.60 15.28 -2.87
N ASP A 51 0.44 14.62 -3.37
CA ASP A 51 0.34 13.72 -4.53
C ASP A 51 -0.58 12.52 -4.23
N LEU A 52 -0.40 11.87 -3.08
CA LEU A 52 -1.23 10.76 -2.65
C LEU A 52 -2.68 11.16 -2.42
N TYR A 53 -2.93 12.31 -1.81
CA TYR A 53 -4.28 12.85 -1.65
C TYR A 53 -4.95 13.07 -3.01
N ARG A 54 -4.23 13.69 -3.97
CA ARG A 54 -4.75 13.89 -5.33
C ARG A 54 -5.05 12.57 -6.01
N LYS A 55 -4.13 11.60 -5.97
CA LYS A 55 -4.33 10.28 -6.59
C LYS A 55 -5.50 9.52 -5.96
N TRP A 56 -5.65 9.59 -4.64
CA TRP A 56 -6.79 9.02 -3.94
C TRP A 56 -8.12 9.61 -4.42
N SER A 57 -8.18 10.92 -4.63
CA SER A 57 -9.39 11.58 -5.13
C SER A 57 -9.79 11.14 -6.53
N LEU A 58 -8.83 10.70 -7.34
CA LEU A 58 -9.05 10.18 -8.70
C LEU A 58 -9.44 8.69 -8.73
N LEU A 59 -9.39 7.98 -7.59
CA LEU A 59 -9.81 6.58 -7.55
C LEU A 59 -11.33 6.49 -7.61
N GLU A 60 -11.84 5.89 -8.68
CA GLU A 60 -13.26 5.63 -8.85
C GLU A 60 -13.69 4.29 -8.21
N GLY A 61 -14.96 4.22 -7.82
CA GLY A 61 -15.57 3.02 -7.24
C GLY A 61 -15.32 2.82 -5.75
N ASP A 62 -15.93 1.75 -5.23
CA ASP A 62 -15.86 1.37 -3.83
C ASP A 62 -14.47 0.80 -3.49
N ILE A 63 -13.82 1.40 -2.50
CA ILE A 63 -12.59 0.87 -1.88
C ILE A 63 -12.98 0.27 -0.54
N HIS A 64 -12.86 -1.05 -0.40
CA HIS A 64 -13.30 -1.76 0.79
C HIS A 64 -12.21 -1.75 1.87
N ALA A 65 -10.94 -1.82 1.46
CA ALA A 65 -9.81 -1.72 2.37
C ALA A 65 -8.64 -0.95 1.74
N VAL A 66 -7.86 -0.29 2.60
CA VAL A 66 -6.58 0.34 2.26
C VAL A 66 -5.47 -0.47 2.90
N TYR A 67 -4.55 -0.96 2.09
CA TYR A 67 -3.41 -1.75 2.49
C TYR A 67 -2.15 -0.87 2.53
N VAL A 68 -1.51 -0.80 3.69
CA VAL A 68 -0.32 0.02 3.95
C VAL A 68 0.76 -0.88 4.52
N VAL A 69 1.92 -0.89 3.88
CA VAL A 69 3.10 -1.62 4.35
C VAL A 69 3.88 -0.83 5.40
N PHE A 70 4.77 -1.50 6.14
CA PHE A 70 5.58 -0.92 7.20
C PHE A 70 6.26 0.41 6.81
N MET A 71 6.88 0.46 5.63
CA MET A 71 7.52 1.67 5.09
C MET A 71 6.55 2.84 4.87
N GLY A 72 5.26 2.55 4.67
CA GLY A 72 4.18 3.52 4.56
C GLY A 72 3.56 3.95 5.88
N SER A 73 3.99 3.42 7.02
CA SER A 73 3.38 3.68 8.34
C SER A 73 3.36 5.17 8.73
N TYR A 74 4.32 5.98 8.28
CA TYR A 74 4.30 7.42 8.52
C TYR A 74 3.21 8.18 7.75
N LEU A 75 2.60 7.56 6.73
CA LEU A 75 1.44 8.09 6.01
C LEU A 75 0.12 7.77 6.72
N MET A 76 0.15 7.04 7.83
CA MET A 76 -1.06 6.58 8.52
C MET A 76 -2.05 7.68 8.90
N PRO A 77 -1.65 8.90 9.32
CA PRO A 77 -2.65 9.93 9.60
C PRO A 77 -3.42 10.36 8.33
N LEU A 78 -2.74 10.41 7.18
CA LEU A 78 -3.37 10.66 5.89
C LEU A 78 -4.30 9.50 5.50
N VAL A 79 -3.81 8.27 5.60
CA VAL A 79 -4.60 7.06 5.29
C VAL A 79 -5.83 6.97 6.16
N TRP A 80 -5.70 7.21 7.46
CA TRP A 80 -6.80 7.21 8.42
C TRP A 80 -7.89 8.20 8.01
N TYR A 81 -7.49 9.42 7.70
CA TYR A 81 -8.41 10.46 7.26
C TYR A 81 -9.12 10.08 5.94
N LEU A 82 -8.37 9.61 4.95
CA LEU A 82 -8.89 9.24 3.63
C LEU A 82 -9.82 8.02 3.69
N ALA A 83 -9.43 6.97 4.41
CA ALA A 83 -10.21 5.75 4.59
C ALA A 83 -11.50 6.04 5.35
N ARG A 84 -11.44 6.86 6.42
CA ARG A 84 -12.63 7.22 7.20
C ARG A 84 -13.65 8.00 6.38
N ARG A 85 -13.20 8.86 5.45
CA ARG A 85 -14.09 9.58 4.52
C ARG A 85 -14.81 8.66 3.54
N ARG A 86 -14.21 7.52 3.15
CA ARG A 86 -14.83 6.52 2.26
C ARG A 86 -15.49 5.36 3.00
N GLY A 87 -15.39 5.28 4.33
CA GLY A 87 -15.83 4.10 5.09
C GLY A 87 -14.98 2.85 4.85
N SER A 88 -13.77 3.00 4.29
CA SER A 88 -12.85 1.89 4.01
C SER A 88 -12.18 1.38 5.27
N ARG A 89 -11.93 0.07 5.35
CA ARG A 89 -11.09 -0.52 6.41
C ARG A 89 -9.61 -0.23 6.15
N ILE A 90 -8.78 -0.27 7.18
CA ILE A 90 -7.33 -0.09 7.05
C ILE A 90 -6.64 -1.38 7.46
N ILE A 91 -5.72 -1.84 6.62
CA ILE A 91 -4.83 -2.97 6.88
C ILE A 91 -3.42 -2.39 6.94
N LEU A 92 -2.85 -2.39 8.14
CA LEU A 92 -1.47 -1.97 8.37
C LEU A 92 -0.61 -3.22 8.53
N ASP A 93 0.24 -3.50 7.53
CA ASP A 93 1.20 -4.59 7.58
C ASP A 93 2.52 -4.09 8.18
N MET A 94 2.74 -4.39 9.46
CA MET A 94 3.96 -4.07 10.19
C MET A 94 5.03 -5.17 10.11
N LEU A 95 4.95 -6.05 9.11
CA LEU A 95 5.95 -7.08 8.90
C LEU A 95 7.10 -6.54 8.05
N ILE A 96 8.31 -6.83 8.51
CA ILE A 96 9.56 -6.50 7.83
C ILE A 96 10.17 -7.81 7.35
N SER A 97 10.62 -7.83 6.10
CA SER A 97 11.34 -8.97 5.55
C SER A 97 12.72 -9.10 6.20
N GLN A 98 12.92 -10.16 6.97
CA GLN A 98 14.24 -10.50 7.51
C GLN A 98 15.22 -10.84 6.40
N TYR A 99 14.75 -11.41 5.29
CA TYR A 99 15.59 -11.67 4.13
C TYR A 99 16.11 -10.35 3.53
N ASP A 100 15.21 -9.40 3.25
CA ASP A 100 15.61 -8.10 2.69
C ASP A 100 16.54 -7.37 3.67
N THR A 101 16.27 -7.46 4.97
CA THR A 101 17.08 -6.82 6.02
C THR A 101 18.47 -7.46 6.18
N GLU A 102 18.55 -8.78 6.37
CA GLU A 102 19.80 -9.46 6.74
C GLU A 102 20.66 -9.85 5.52
N VAL A 103 20.04 -10.18 4.38
CA VAL A 103 20.73 -10.56 3.14
C VAL A 103 20.90 -9.35 2.23
N GLY A 104 19.81 -8.65 1.91
CA GLY A 104 19.82 -7.53 0.97
C GLY A 104 20.58 -6.30 1.50
N ASP A 105 20.08 -5.76 2.61
CA ASP A 105 20.55 -4.48 3.16
C ASP A 105 21.86 -4.66 3.94
N ARG A 106 21.87 -5.57 4.92
CA ARG A 106 23.00 -5.75 5.84
C ARG A 106 24.09 -6.67 5.29
N LYS A 107 23.77 -7.53 4.31
CA LYS A 107 24.69 -8.52 3.72
C LYS A 107 25.42 -9.38 4.77
N ARG A 108 24.74 -9.73 5.85
CA ARG A 108 25.26 -10.56 6.95
C ARG A 108 25.16 -12.04 6.63
N LEU A 109 24.17 -12.40 5.83
CA LEU A 109 23.89 -13.76 5.38
C LEU A 109 23.93 -13.77 3.84
N SER A 110 24.21 -14.93 3.26
CA SER A 110 24.33 -15.18 1.82
C SER A 110 23.33 -16.21 1.34
#